data_AF-A0A7C3NR08-F1
#
_entry.id   AF-A0A7C3NR08-F1
#
_cell.length_a   1.000
_cell.length_b   1.000
_cell.length_c   1.000
_cell.angle_alpha   90.00
_cell.angle_beta   90.00
_cell.angle_gamma   90.00
#
_symmetry.space_group_name_H-M   'P 1'
#
loop_
_entity.id
_entity.type
_entity.pdbx_description
1 polymer ?
#
loop_
_entity_poly.entity_id
_entity_poly.type
_entity_poly.pdbx_seq_one_letter_code
_entity_poly.pdbx_strand_id
1 'polypeptide(L)'
;MSDVRGARNGESKIMLGFIVRRCAADLGHPPTPVEFAKWANGGYQGGKRFCLFGKEISPSAAKIMFDQPGRLVTVSQEGLARIRKTNGR
;
A
#
# COMPACT_ATOMS: atom_id res chain seq x y z
N MET A 1 -18.93 -28.44 5.85
CA MET A 1 -19.67 -27.57 4.92
C MET A 1 -20.07 -26.31 5.64
N SER A 2 -19.44 -25.19 5.31
CA SER A 2 -19.96 -23.83 5.44
C SER A 2 -18.98 -22.91 4.74
N ASP A 3 -19.08 -22.92 3.43
CA ASP A 3 -18.57 -21.95 2.48
C ASP A 3 -18.82 -20.53 3.00
N VAL A 4 -17.79 -19.89 3.56
CA VAL A 4 -17.79 -18.44 3.74
C VAL A 4 -17.44 -17.83 2.37
N ARG A 5 -18.46 -17.90 1.50
CA ARG A 5 -18.88 -16.92 0.52
C ARG A 5 -17.79 -15.95 0.10
N GLY A 6 -17.29 -16.18 -1.11
CA GLY A 6 -16.33 -15.37 -1.84
C GLY A 6 -16.35 -13.89 -1.45
N ALA A 7 -15.26 -13.46 -0.83
CA ALA A 7 -14.91 -12.07 -0.68
C ALA A 7 -14.95 -11.44 -2.08
N ARG A 8 -16.00 -10.66 -2.32
CA ARG A 8 -16.18 -9.85 -3.53
C ARG A 8 -14.94 -8.98 -3.71
N ASN A 9 -14.02 -9.42 -4.56
CA ASN A 9 -13.19 -8.64 -5.48
C ASN A 9 -12.90 -7.19 -5.01
N GLY A 10 -12.29 -7.06 -3.82
CA GLY A 10 -11.95 -5.80 -3.16
C GLY A 10 -10.54 -5.31 -3.46
N GLU A 11 -9.91 -5.88 -4.49
CA GLU A 11 -8.57 -5.55 -4.95
C GLU A 11 -8.62 -4.26 -5.77
N SER A 12 -8.47 -3.13 -5.09
CA SER A 12 -8.38 -1.84 -5.79
C SER A 12 -6.98 -1.73 -6.41
N LYS A 13 -6.92 -1.73 -7.74
CA LYS A 13 -5.69 -1.49 -8.47
C LYS A 13 -5.35 0.00 -8.40
N ILE A 14 -4.15 0.31 -7.92
CA ILE A 14 -3.59 1.66 -7.91
C ILE A 14 -2.27 1.65 -8.67
N MET A 15 -1.98 2.76 -9.35
CA MET A 15 -0.68 2.96 -9.98
C MET A 15 0.40 3.12 -8.91
N LEU A 16 1.46 2.35 -9.02
CA LEU A 16 2.52 2.34 -8.03
C LEU A 16 3.17 3.73 -7.84
N GLY A 17 3.36 4.48 -8.92
CA GLY A 17 3.85 5.86 -8.86
C GLY A 17 3.00 6.77 -7.95
N PHE A 18 1.69 6.53 -7.86
CA PHE A 18 0.81 7.26 -6.94
C PHE A 18 1.10 6.88 -5.47
N ILE A 19 1.30 5.60 -5.18
CA ILE A 19 1.66 5.11 -3.85
C ILE A 19 3.01 5.68 -3.41
N VAL A 20 4.00 5.67 -4.31
CA VAL A 20 5.34 6.21 -4.04
C VAL A 20 5.27 7.70 -3.72
N ARG A 21 4.51 8.49 -4.50
CA ARG A 21 4.31 9.92 -4.22
C ARG A 21 3.60 10.15 -2.88
N ARG A 22 2.63 9.30 -2.53
CA ARG A 22 1.95 9.38 -1.24
C ARG A 22 2.88 9.07 -0.07
N CYS A 23 3.72 8.05 -0.21
CA CYS A 23 4.76 7.73 0.76
C CYS A 23 5.73 8.90 0.92
N ALA A 24 6.17 9.52 -0.18
CA ALA A 24 7.03 10.70 -0.13
C ALA A 24 6.38 11.87 0.60
N ALA A 25 5.09 12.11 0.37
CA ALA A 25 4.33 13.15 1.06
C ALA A 25 4.20 12.88 2.57
N ASP A 26 4.05 11.62 2.99
CA ASP A 26 4.00 11.23 4.40
C ASP A 26 5.35 11.36 5.11
N LEU A 27 6.44 11.08 4.40
CA LEU A 27 7.80 11.17 4.94
C LEU A 27 8.38 12.59 4.87
N GLY A 28 7.84 13.44 3.99
CA GLY A 28 8.37 14.78 3.70
C GLY A 28 9.58 14.80 2.77
N HIS A 29 9.97 13.66 2.20
CA HIS A 29 11.09 13.51 1.27
C HIS A 29 10.89 12.30 0.35
N PRO A 30 11.65 12.16 -0.76
CA PRO A 30 11.62 10.96 -1.59
C PRO A 30 12.01 9.71 -0.77
N PRO A 31 11.19 8.64 -0.76
CA PRO A 31 11.45 7.45 0.04
C PRO A 31 12.59 6.61 -0.55
N THR A 32 13.42 6.04 0.32
CA THR A 32 14.29 4.91 -0.03
C THR A 32 13.49 3.59 -0.07
N PRO A 33 14.02 2.50 -0.68
CA PRO A 33 13.31 1.22 -0.72
C PRO A 33 13.00 0.64 0.66
N VAL A 34 13.89 0.89 1.62
CA VAL A 34 13.71 0.45 3.01
C VAL A 34 12.57 1.23 3.67
N GLU A 35 12.52 2.55 3.48
CA GLU A 35 11.47 3.39 4.05
C GLU A 35 10.12 3.11 3.41
N PHE A 36 10.07 2.90 2.09
CA PHE A 36 8.85 2.52 1.40
C PHE A 36 8.31 1.18 1.92
N ALA A 37 9.17 0.17 2.07
CA ALA A 37 8.76 -1.12 2.63
C ALA A 37 8.23 -0.97 4.06
N LYS A 38 8.94 -0.22 4.93
CA LYS A 38 8.48 0.06 6.30
C LYS A 38 7.13 0.78 6.32
N TRP A 39 6.98 1.80 5.48
CA TRP A 39 5.75 2.59 5.38
C TRP A 39 4.57 1.74 4.87
N ALA A 40 4.81 0.86 3.88
CA ALA A 40 3.81 -0.04 3.33
C ALA A 40 3.40 -1.15 4.33
N ASN A 41 4.34 -1.67 5.12
CA ASN A 41 4.10 -2.73 6.12
C ASN A 41 3.62 -2.18 7.48
N GLY A 42 3.67 -0.86 7.68
CA GLY A 42 3.44 -0.18 8.96
C GLY A 42 2.06 0.46 9.10
N GLY A 43 1.07 0.11 8.29
CA GLY A 43 -0.26 0.71 8.37
C GLY A 43 -0.95 0.38 9.70
N TYR A 44 -1.67 1.35 10.28
CA TYR A 44 -2.48 1.14 11.48
C TYR A 44 -3.90 1.69 11.27
N GLN A 45 -4.91 0.86 11.50
CA GLN A 45 -6.33 1.25 11.37
C GLN A 45 -7.15 0.52 12.44
N GLY A 46 -7.94 1.28 13.22
CA GLY A 46 -8.83 0.70 14.25
C GLY A 46 -8.11 -0.17 15.29
N GLY A 47 -6.87 0.18 15.65
CA GLY A 47 -6.09 -0.61 16.62
C GLY A 47 -5.37 -1.84 16.05
N LYS A 48 -5.50 -2.11 14.74
CA LYS A 48 -4.84 -3.25 14.08
C LYS A 48 -3.80 -2.78 13.08
N ARG A 49 -2.67 -3.49 13.06
CA ARG A 49 -1.63 -3.30 12.05
C ARG A 49 -2.06 -4.01 10.77
N PHE A 50 -1.84 -3.35 9.64
CA PHE A 50 -2.11 -3.90 8.31
C PHE A 50 -0.97 -3.57 7.34
N CYS A 51 -0.82 -4.41 6.32
CA CYS A 51 0.10 -4.16 5.21
C CYS A 51 -0.67 -3.59 4.03
N LEU A 52 -0.13 -2.56 3.38
CA LEU A 52 -0.75 -1.88 2.25
C LEU A 52 -1.11 -2.85 1.10
N PHE A 53 -0.22 -3.79 0.83
CA PHE A 53 -0.37 -4.80 -0.23
C PHE A 53 -1.03 -6.10 0.27
N GLY A 54 -1.65 -6.08 1.45
CA GLY A 54 -2.20 -7.27 2.11
C GLY A 54 -1.15 -8.22 2.70
N LYS A 55 0.12 -8.07 2.32
CA LYS A 55 1.28 -8.79 2.87
C LYS A 55 2.48 -7.87 3.02
N GLU A 56 3.42 -8.28 3.85
CA GLU A 56 4.69 -7.58 3.98
C GLU A 56 5.48 -7.64 2.68
N ILE A 57 6.09 -6.51 2.31
CA ILE A 57 7.04 -6.43 1.21
C ILE A 57 8.46 -6.23 1.75
N SER A 58 9.42 -6.82 1.05
CA SER A 58 10.84 -6.63 1.34
C SER A 58 11.38 -5.35 0.69
N PRO A 59 12.49 -4.78 1.20
CA PRO A 59 13.17 -3.67 0.53
C PRO A 59 13.59 -3.98 -0.91
N SER A 60 13.94 -5.23 -1.21
CA SER A 60 14.27 -5.68 -2.57
C SER A 60 13.06 -5.63 -3.49
N ALA A 61 11.87 -6.02 -3.01
CA ALA A 61 10.63 -5.87 -3.75
C ALA A 61 10.28 -4.40 -3.95
N ALA A 62 10.44 -3.56 -2.93
CA ALA A 62 10.26 -2.11 -3.01
C ALA A 62 11.17 -1.46 -4.06
N LYS A 63 12.41 -1.92 -4.20
CA LYS A 63 13.34 -1.45 -5.23
C LYS A 63 12.81 -1.74 -6.64
N ILE A 64 12.41 -3.00 -6.90
CA ILE A 64 11.82 -3.41 -8.20
C ILE A 64 10.55 -2.60 -8.49
N MET A 65 9.77 -2.32 -7.45
CA MET A 65 8.58 -1.49 -7.56
C MET A 65 8.96 -0.07 -8.05
N PHE A 66 9.95 0.60 -7.46
CA PHE A 66 10.37 1.93 -7.92
C PHE A 66 10.74 2.00 -9.40
N ASP A 67 11.36 0.95 -9.94
CA ASP A 67 11.74 0.88 -11.35
C ASP A 67 10.52 0.80 -12.30
N GLN A 68 9.31 0.61 -11.75
CA GLN A 68 8.07 0.40 -12.50
C GLN A 68 6.93 1.32 -12.02
N PRO A 69 7.07 2.66 -12.11
CA PRO A 69 6.07 3.60 -11.59
C PRO A 69 4.70 3.48 -12.27
N GLY A 70 4.65 3.04 -13.54
CA GLY A 70 3.41 2.81 -14.28
C GLY A 70 2.70 1.49 -13.94
N ARG A 71 3.30 0.62 -13.12
CA ARG A 71 2.72 -0.68 -12.79
C ARG A 71 1.49 -0.50 -11.90
N LEU A 72 0.38 -1.14 -12.29
CA LEU A 72 -0.78 -1.29 -11.42
C LEU A 72 -0.49 -2.37 -10.38
N VAL A 73 -0.77 -2.04 -9.12
CA VAL A 73 -0.64 -2.94 -7.98
C VAL A 73 -1.94 -3.00 -7.19
N THR A 74 -2.24 -4.18 -6.66
CA THR A 74 -3.38 -4.39 -5.78
C THR A 74 -3.04 -3.87 -4.38
N VAL A 75 -3.91 -3.06 -3.80
CA VAL A 75 -3.85 -2.68 -2.39
C VAL A 75 -5.01 -3.30 -1.61
N SER A 76 -4.80 -3.56 -0.32
CA SER A 76 -5.88 -3.99 0.59
C SER A 76 -6.92 -2.88 0.78
N GLN A 77 -8.11 -3.21 1.27
CA GLN A 77 -9.15 -2.21 1.54
C GLN A 77 -8.68 -1.18 2.58
N GLU A 78 -7.98 -1.62 3.63
CA GLU A 78 -7.39 -0.77 4.66
C GLU A 78 -6.31 0.15 4.08
N GLY A 79 -5.48 -0.41 3.18
CA GLY A 79 -4.47 0.35 2.44
C GLY A 79 -5.06 1.43 1.55
N LEU A 80 -6.12 1.10 0.81
CA LEU A 80 -6.85 2.07 0.01
C LEU A 80 -7.46 3.18 0.87
N ALA A 81 -8.08 2.82 1.99
CA ALA A 81 -8.66 3.78 2.93
C ALA A 81 -7.60 4.74 3.48
N ARG A 82 -6.41 4.23 3.84
CA ARG A 82 -5.28 5.05 4.28
C ARG A 82 -4.83 6.03 3.22
N ILE A 83 -4.64 5.56 1.98
CA ILE A 83 -4.20 6.40 0.86
C ILE A 83 -5.24 7.49 0.55
N ARG A 84 -6.55 7.17 0.59
CA ARG A 84 -7.64 8.12 0.31
C ARG A 84 -7.83 9.17 1.40
N LYS A 85 -7.75 8.79 2.68
CA LYS A 85 -8.10 9.66 3.82
C LYS A 85 -7.23 10.91 3.94
N THR A 86 -6.06 10.90 3.32
CA THR A 86 -5.10 12.00 3.40
C THR A 86 -5.15 12.94 2.20
N ASN A 87 -5.99 12.63 1.21
CA ASN A 87 -6.29 13.51 0.07
C ASN A 87 -7.52 14.40 0.31
N GLY A 88 -8.23 14.23 1.43
CA GLY A 88 -9.30 15.11 1.87
C GLY A 88 -8.73 16.23 2.71
N ARG A 89 -8.29 17.30 2.04
CA ARG A 89 -8.08 18.60 2.66
C ARG A 89 -9.40 19.35 2.67
#